data_AF-A0A0D2FIN0-F1
#
_entry.id   AF-A0A0D2FIN0-F1
#
_cell.length_a   1.000
_cell.length_b   1.000
_cell.length_c   1.000
_cell.angle_alpha   90.00
_cell.angle_beta   90.00
_cell.angle_gamma   90.00
#
_symmetry.space_group_name_H-M   'P 1'
#
loop_
_entity.id
_entity.type
_entity.pdbx_description
1 polymer ?
#
loop_
_entity_poly.entity_id
_entity_poly.type
_entity_poly.pdbx_seq_one_letter_code
_entity_poly.pdbx_strand_id
1 'polypeptide(L)'
;MSSLLTSFFLHIYFANADKLRTAGFFLRESLTYAHGLKLHQPGSYAGFNYRDRQIRLRVFWILFVSERTYCIQNDLPVTLRPINELPSTKAMDGYDSAPMPAFVALIRLFTFLDGDILESTASPGDSIMQLRPKDKVSSLQHNLIEQNVGSELDESQKVDLLTTRNWIRILLWQYTIAHFSVSCHAQDQAFSAFLPATIAHDMLSVLDKVSWKSVQPHGYGMELKIFRMADSLLDVLLCAPVSAGTRRFLTDSRESLHSLENVLVHVGGTESQFLAILRNRMLESQLPPPHTLWNDMQISSPQYRPKEGTKSTG
;
A
#
# COMPACT_ATOMS: atom_id res chain seq x y z
N MET A 1 18.90 22.15 3.63
CA MET A 1 17.57 21.60 3.99
C MET A 1 16.48 22.12 3.05
N SER A 2 16.44 23.43 2.74
CA SER A 2 15.40 24.01 1.86
C SER A 2 15.30 23.34 0.49
N SER A 3 16.41 23.18 -0.26
CA SER A 3 16.38 22.53 -1.59
C SER A 3 15.85 21.09 -1.53
N LEU A 4 16.26 20.32 -0.52
CA LEU A 4 15.75 18.96 -0.27
C LEU A 4 14.24 18.94 -0.13
N LEU A 5 13.71 19.82 0.73
CA LEU A 5 12.27 19.91 1.01
C LEU A 5 11.50 20.41 -0.21
N THR A 6 12.03 21.38 -0.96
CA THR A 6 11.43 21.85 -2.21
C THR A 6 11.28 20.71 -3.21
N SER A 7 12.35 19.94 -3.48
CA SER A 7 12.27 18.77 -4.36
C SER A 7 11.29 17.73 -3.83
N PHE A 8 11.28 17.48 -2.52
CA PHE A 8 10.33 16.53 -1.92
C PHE A 8 8.86 16.96 -2.08
N PHE A 9 8.54 18.23 -1.85
CA PHE A 9 7.18 18.72 -2.04
C PHE A 9 6.76 18.72 -3.51
N LEU A 10 7.69 18.97 -4.45
CA LEU A 10 7.42 18.80 -5.88
C LEU A 10 7.14 17.34 -6.23
N HIS A 11 7.87 16.40 -5.65
CA HIS A 11 7.56 14.96 -5.78
C HIS A 11 6.12 14.68 -5.33
N ILE A 12 5.71 15.12 -4.14
CA ILE A 12 4.35 14.92 -3.62
C ILE A 12 3.31 15.53 -4.57
N TYR A 13 3.53 16.76 -5.03
CA TYR A 13 2.62 17.44 -5.95
C TYR A 13 2.44 16.65 -7.25
N PHE A 14 3.54 16.25 -7.90
CA PHE A 14 3.46 15.53 -9.17
C PHE A 14 2.95 14.10 -9.03
N ALA A 15 3.20 13.43 -7.89
CA ALA A 15 2.65 12.11 -7.60
C ALA A 15 1.12 12.17 -7.48
N ASN A 16 0.58 13.15 -6.75
CA ASN A 16 -0.88 13.36 -6.63
C ASN A 16 -1.53 13.87 -7.92
N ALA A 17 -0.75 14.38 -8.88
CA ALA A 17 -1.22 14.81 -10.19
C ALA A 17 -1.01 13.73 -11.28
N ASP A 18 -0.75 12.49 -10.88
CA ASP A 18 -0.47 11.33 -11.75
C ASP A 18 0.68 11.52 -12.76
N LYS A 19 1.58 12.48 -12.51
CA LYS A 19 2.76 12.74 -13.34
C LYS A 19 3.95 11.95 -12.80
N LEU A 20 3.80 10.62 -12.77
CA LEU A 20 4.71 9.70 -12.07
C LEU A 20 6.17 9.91 -12.48
N ARG A 21 6.51 9.94 -13.77
CA ARG A 21 7.91 10.16 -14.21
C ARG A 21 8.53 11.42 -13.61
N THR A 22 7.81 12.53 -13.65
CA THR A 22 8.24 13.81 -13.07
C THR A 22 8.38 13.71 -11.55
N ALA A 23 7.41 13.08 -10.88
CA ALA A 23 7.46 12.83 -9.44
C ALA A 23 8.72 12.02 -9.06
N GLY A 24 9.07 11.00 -9.85
CA GLY A 24 10.27 10.18 -9.65
C GLY A 24 11.57 10.98 -9.76
N PHE A 25 11.67 11.91 -10.72
CA PHE A 25 12.85 12.78 -10.84
C PHE A 25 13.05 13.64 -9.59
N PHE A 26 11.99 14.31 -9.12
CA PHE A 26 12.06 15.14 -7.92
C PHE A 26 12.34 14.34 -6.64
N LEU A 27 11.85 13.10 -6.57
CA LEU A 27 12.20 12.20 -5.48
C LEU A 27 13.70 11.90 -5.49
N ARG A 28 14.25 11.49 -6.63
CA ARG A 28 15.70 11.22 -6.76
C ARG A 28 16.54 12.44 -6.41
N GLU A 29 16.15 13.63 -6.86
CA GLU A 29 16.82 14.87 -6.50
C GLU A 29 16.82 15.11 -4.98
N SER A 30 15.66 14.92 -4.32
CA SER A 30 15.55 15.05 -2.86
C SER A 30 16.45 14.06 -2.12
N LEU A 31 16.51 12.80 -2.60
CA LEU A 31 17.39 11.76 -2.06
C LEU A 31 18.87 12.11 -2.25
N THR A 32 19.25 12.68 -3.40
CA THR A 32 20.61 13.18 -3.64
C THR A 32 20.98 14.27 -2.64
N TYR A 33 20.08 15.23 -2.36
CA TYR A 33 20.32 16.21 -1.30
C TYR A 33 20.45 15.56 0.09
N ALA A 34 19.63 14.56 0.40
CA ALA A 34 19.72 13.84 1.68
C ALA A 34 21.07 13.12 1.86
N HIS A 35 21.59 12.50 0.79
CA HIS A 35 22.93 11.92 0.76
C HIS A 35 24.03 12.98 0.91
N GLY A 36 23.94 14.11 0.21
CA GLY A 36 24.88 15.22 0.35
C GLY A 36 24.92 15.82 1.75
N LEU A 37 23.78 15.86 2.44
CA LEU A 37 23.67 16.26 3.85
C LEU A 37 24.06 15.15 4.84
N LYS A 38 24.47 13.97 4.34
CA LYS A 38 24.88 12.80 5.11
C LYS A 38 23.81 12.26 6.08
N LEU A 39 22.52 12.47 5.79
CA LEU A 39 21.43 12.06 6.69
C LEU A 39 21.37 10.53 6.90
N HIS A 40 21.90 9.75 5.96
CA HIS A 40 22.05 8.29 6.07
C HIS A 40 23.16 7.85 7.05
N GLN A 41 23.94 8.77 7.61
CA GLN A 41 25.07 8.47 8.49
C GLN A 41 24.73 8.86 9.94
N PRO A 42 24.62 7.91 10.88
CA PRO A 42 24.38 8.18 12.30
C PRO A 42 25.35 9.23 12.91
N GLY A 43 26.63 9.18 12.53
CA GLY A 43 27.62 10.15 12.99
C GLY A 43 27.36 11.60 12.56
N SER A 44 26.59 11.82 11.49
CA SER A 44 26.27 13.18 11.00
C SER A 44 25.35 13.96 11.93
N TYR A 45 24.65 13.27 12.85
CA TYR A 45 23.74 13.89 13.80
C TYR A 45 24.47 14.43 15.04
N ALA A 46 25.75 14.10 15.23
CA ALA A 46 26.56 14.61 16.32
C ALA A 46 26.75 16.14 16.20
N GLY A 47 26.74 16.83 17.34
CA GLY A 47 26.94 18.30 17.40
C GLY A 47 25.70 19.14 17.10
N PHE A 48 24.59 18.55 16.63
CA PHE A 48 23.31 19.25 16.55
C PHE A 48 22.63 19.29 17.93
N ASN A 49 21.90 20.38 18.20
CA ASN A 49 20.98 20.41 19.34
C ASN A 49 19.85 19.37 19.15
N TYR A 50 19.14 19.07 20.23
CA TYR A 50 18.09 18.05 20.23
C TYR A 50 17.04 18.29 19.14
N ARG A 51 16.50 19.51 19.03
CA ARG A 51 15.45 19.87 18.06
C ARG A 51 15.90 19.65 16.62
N ASP A 52 17.08 20.14 16.24
CA ASP A 52 17.61 20.01 14.87
C ASP A 52 17.89 18.55 14.52
N ARG A 53 18.42 17.77 15.48
CA ARG A 53 18.60 16.33 15.32
C ARG A 53 17.27 15.63 15.04
N GLN A 54 16.23 15.92 15.83
CA GLN A 54 14.93 15.29 15.64
C GLN A 54 14.28 15.67 14.29
N ILE A 55 14.39 16.92 13.86
CA ILE A 55 13.89 17.35 12.53
C ILE A 55 14.60 16.60 11.41
N ARG A 56 15.93 16.47 11.46
CA ARG A 56 16.71 15.76 10.45
C ARG A 56 16.36 14.28 10.39
N LEU A 57 16.19 13.62 11.55
CA LEU A 57 15.74 12.23 11.62
C LEU A 57 14.34 12.07 11.00
N ARG A 58 13.39 12.96 11.32
CA ARG A 58 12.05 12.92 10.70
C ARG A 58 12.14 13.05 9.17
N VAL A 59 12.91 14.01 8.66
CA VAL A 59 13.09 14.21 7.22
C VAL A 59 13.68 12.96 6.55
N PHE A 60 14.73 12.38 7.13
CA PHE A 60 15.32 11.14 6.62
C PHE A 60 14.29 10.01 6.53
N TRP A 61 13.53 9.79 7.59
CA TRP A 61 12.56 8.70 7.64
C TRP A 61 11.32 8.93 6.77
N ILE A 62 10.91 10.19 6.58
CA ILE A 62 9.87 10.54 5.61
C ILE A 62 10.34 10.16 4.20
N LEU A 63 11.57 10.55 3.83
CA LEU A 63 12.15 10.18 2.53
C LEU A 63 12.29 8.67 2.37
N PHE A 64 12.69 7.95 3.42
CA PHE A 64 12.82 6.49 3.42
C PHE A 64 11.48 5.79 3.10
N VAL A 65 10.41 6.22 3.75
CA VAL A 65 9.05 5.69 3.54
C VAL A 65 8.55 6.05 2.14
N SER A 66 8.66 7.32 1.74
CA SER A 66 8.22 7.79 0.42
C SER A 66 8.99 7.11 -0.71
N GLU A 67 10.30 6.91 -0.58
CA GLU A 67 11.10 6.19 -1.57
C GLU A 67 10.57 4.77 -1.79
N ARG A 68 10.35 4.01 -0.71
CA ARG A 68 9.89 2.63 -0.81
C ARG A 68 8.50 2.54 -1.42
N THR A 69 7.55 3.36 -0.98
CA THR A 69 6.21 3.38 -1.57
C THR A 69 6.28 3.68 -3.06
N TYR A 70 7.00 4.73 -3.46
CA TYR A 70 7.07 5.14 -4.85
C TYR A 70 7.84 4.12 -5.71
N CYS A 71 9.00 3.65 -5.26
CA CYS A 71 9.87 2.79 -6.05
C CYS A 71 9.26 1.39 -6.21
N ILE A 72 8.72 0.78 -5.15
CA ILE A 72 8.07 -0.53 -5.24
C ILE A 72 6.85 -0.48 -6.18
N GLN A 73 6.08 0.60 -6.10
CA GLN A 73 4.91 0.73 -6.96
C GLN A 73 5.25 0.86 -8.45
N ASN A 74 6.40 1.45 -8.75
CA ASN A 74 6.83 1.75 -10.12
C ASN A 74 7.96 0.83 -10.62
N ASP A 75 8.24 -0.26 -9.90
CA ASP A 75 9.31 -1.21 -10.21
C ASP A 75 10.69 -0.54 -10.39
N LEU A 76 11.05 0.33 -9.44
CA LEU A 76 12.32 1.06 -9.41
C LEU A 76 13.18 0.60 -8.24
N PRO A 77 14.52 0.69 -8.35
CA PRO A 77 15.41 0.33 -7.24
C PRO A 77 15.36 1.35 -6.10
N VAL A 78 15.44 0.91 -4.85
CA VAL A 78 15.60 1.79 -3.69
C VAL A 78 17.07 2.14 -3.45
N THR A 79 17.34 3.28 -2.83
CA THR A 79 18.70 3.78 -2.57
C THR A 79 18.98 4.07 -1.10
N LEU A 80 17.96 4.43 -0.31
CA LEU A 80 18.13 4.63 1.13
C LEU A 80 18.10 3.30 1.88
N ARG A 81 19.15 3.05 2.67
CA ARG A 81 19.19 1.98 3.68
C ARG A 81 18.73 2.52 5.05
N PRO A 82 18.08 1.69 5.88
CA PRO A 82 17.63 2.10 7.21
C PRO A 82 18.84 2.39 8.10
N ILE A 83 18.64 3.30 9.06
CA ILE A 83 19.63 3.64 10.08
C ILE A 83 19.13 3.20 11.47
N ASN A 84 20.04 2.99 12.41
CA ASN A 84 19.69 2.57 13.78
C ASN A 84 19.25 3.73 14.70
N GLU A 85 18.93 4.89 14.12
CA GLU A 85 18.46 6.07 14.85
C GLU A 85 17.03 6.40 14.46
N LEU A 86 16.10 6.24 15.40
CA LEU A 86 14.69 6.62 15.23
C LEU A 86 14.40 7.98 15.88
N PRO A 87 13.42 8.74 15.39
CA PRO A 87 12.97 9.94 16.08
C PRO A 87 12.40 9.59 17.47
N SER A 88 12.61 10.48 18.44
CA SER A 88 12.17 10.30 19.82
C SER A 88 10.66 10.49 19.97
N THR A 89 10.01 9.55 20.65
CA THR A 89 8.57 9.60 20.94
C THR A 89 8.19 10.48 22.13
N LYS A 90 9.18 11.04 22.85
CA LYS A 90 8.94 11.87 24.05
C LYS A 90 9.03 13.35 23.70
N ALA A 91 8.06 14.15 24.15
CA ALA A 91 8.17 15.61 24.09
C ALA A 91 9.22 16.07 25.09
N MET A 92 10.28 16.74 24.61
CA MET A 92 11.26 17.45 25.43
C MET A 92 11.59 18.79 24.77
N ASP A 93 11.90 19.81 25.58
CA ASP A 93 12.40 21.12 25.13
C ASP A 93 11.51 21.87 24.10
N GLY A 94 10.20 21.95 24.36
CA GLY A 94 9.26 22.69 23.50
C GLY A 94 9.00 22.06 22.13
N TYR A 95 9.40 20.80 21.96
CA TYR A 95 9.17 20.01 20.77
C TYR A 95 7.92 19.15 20.90
N ASP A 96 6.95 19.34 19.99
CA ASP A 96 5.76 18.49 19.93
C ASP A 96 6.12 17.10 19.39
N SER A 97 5.90 16.09 20.24
CA SER A 97 6.11 14.68 19.92
C SER A 97 4.91 14.03 19.24
N ALA A 98 3.82 14.75 18.96
CA ALA A 98 2.73 14.23 18.16
C ALA A 98 3.02 14.41 16.65
N PRO A 99 2.72 13.44 15.77
CA PRO A 99 2.26 12.06 15.98
C PRO A 99 3.42 11.04 15.89
N MET A 100 4.35 11.06 16.84
CA MET A 100 5.59 10.27 16.71
C MET A 100 5.42 8.75 16.89
N PRO A 101 4.59 8.24 17.82
CA PRO A 101 4.44 6.80 17.98
C PRO A 101 3.96 6.10 16.70
N ALA A 102 2.96 6.68 16.02
CA ALA A 102 2.46 6.17 14.75
C ALA A 102 3.52 6.23 13.66
N PHE A 103 4.26 7.34 13.55
CA PHE A 103 5.33 7.48 12.55
C PHE A 103 6.46 6.47 12.78
N VAL A 104 6.87 6.22 14.03
CA VAL A 104 7.86 5.20 14.37
C VAL A 104 7.36 3.79 14.06
N ALA A 105 6.08 3.50 14.33
CA ALA A 105 5.47 2.22 13.93
C ALA A 105 5.47 2.06 12.40
N LEU A 106 5.16 3.13 11.66
CA LEU A 106 5.19 3.13 10.20
C LEU A 106 6.61 2.87 9.67
N ILE A 107 7.62 3.55 10.21
CA ILE A 107 9.03 3.31 9.86
C ILE A 107 9.37 1.83 10.01
N ARG A 108 9.03 1.23 11.16
CA ARG A 108 9.29 -0.20 11.42
C ARG A 108 8.60 -1.10 10.40
N LEU A 109 7.37 -0.79 9.99
CA LEU A 109 6.71 -1.52 8.90
C LEU A 109 7.53 -1.44 7.60
N PHE A 110 7.97 -0.26 7.20
CA PHE A 110 8.77 -0.09 5.98
C PHE A 110 10.17 -0.71 6.07
N THR A 111 10.72 -0.94 7.26
CA THR A 111 11.98 -1.68 7.40
C THR A 111 11.84 -3.16 7.05
N PHE A 112 10.64 -3.75 7.05
CA PHE A 112 10.43 -5.10 6.52
C PHE A 112 10.69 -5.20 5.01
N LEU A 113 10.61 -4.07 4.30
CA LEU A 113 10.88 -3.99 2.87
C LEU A 113 12.39 -3.81 2.60
N ASP A 114 13.23 -3.85 3.63
CA ASP A 114 14.68 -3.78 3.52
C ASP A 114 15.33 -5.10 3.97
N GLY A 115 16.33 -5.58 3.23
CA GLY A 115 17.12 -6.77 3.60
C GLY A 115 16.43 -8.12 3.33
N ASP A 116 16.91 -8.80 2.29
CA ASP A 116 16.74 -10.23 1.99
C ASP A 116 15.41 -10.75 1.43
N ILE A 117 14.27 -10.07 1.61
CA ILE A 117 13.02 -10.52 0.95
C ILE A 117 13.11 -10.29 -0.56
N LEU A 118 13.83 -9.26 -1.03
CA LEU A 118 13.93 -8.90 -2.47
C LEU A 118 15.27 -9.27 -3.12
N GLU A 119 16.33 -9.53 -2.35
CA GLU A 119 17.69 -9.77 -2.88
C GLU A 119 18.11 -11.25 -2.80
N SER A 120 17.18 -12.21 -2.65
CA SER A 120 17.50 -13.64 -2.54
C SER A 120 17.86 -14.28 -3.90
N THR A 121 18.93 -13.80 -4.52
CA THR A 121 19.83 -14.66 -5.31
C THR A 121 20.98 -15.01 -4.39
N ALA A 122 20.98 -16.25 -3.89
CA ALA A 122 21.95 -16.76 -2.93
C ALA A 122 23.40 -16.44 -3.32
N SER A 123 24.11 -15.71 -2.46
CA SER A 123 25.59 -15.72 -2.45
C SER A 123 26.04 -17.03 -1.80
N PRO A 124 26.80 -17.90 -2.49
CA PRO A 124 27.30 -19.15 -1.94
C PRO A 124 28.50 -18.83 -1.03
N GLY A 125 28.26 -18.50 0.25
CA GLY A 125 29.36 -18.14 1.15
C GLY A 125 29.11 -18.23 2.66
N ASP A 126 27.94 -17.83 3.18
CA ASP A 126 27.75 -17.66 4.63
C ASP A 126 26.75 -18.66 5.23
N SER A 127 27.24 -19.85 5.60
CA SER A 127 26.43 -21.01 6.00
C SER A 127 26.24 -21.22 7.51
N ILE A 128 26.40 -20.24 8.40
CA ILE A 128 26.42 -20.53 9.86
C ILE A 128 25.14 -20.18 10.65
N MET A 129 24.22 -19.30 10.22
CA MET A 129 22.93 -19.10 10.94
C MET A 129 21.75 -18.60 10.09
N GLN A 130 21.78 -18.73 8.76
CA GLN A 130 20.67 -18.23 7.94
C GLN A 130 19.43 -19.13 8.09
N LEU A 131 18.32 -18.57 8.60
CA LEU A 131 17.00 -19.22 8.48
C LEU A 131 16.75 -19.58 7.02
N ARG A 132 16.13 -20.73 6.77
CA ARG A 132 15.73 -21.05 5.39
C ARG A 132 14.81 -19.94 4.87
N PRO A 133 14.91 -19.53 3.60
CA PRO A 133 14.10 -18.45 3.05
C PRO A 133 12.59 -18.60 3.31
N LYS A 134 12.10 -19.85 3.28
CA LYS A 134 10.72 -20.20 3.60
C LYS A 134 10.34 -19.89 5.06
N ASP A 135 11.19 -20.27 6.01
CA ASP A 135 10.95 -20.04 7.44
C ASP A 135 11.01 -18.54 7.76
N LYS A 136 11.84 -17.78 7.04
CA LYS A 136 11.89 -16.31 7.12
C LYS A 136 10.59 -15.67 6.63
N VAL A 137 10.07 -16.06 5.47
CA VAL A 137 8.79 -15.56 4.92
C VAL A 137 7.63 -15.85 5.87
N SER A 138 7.54 -17.08 6.39
CA SER A 138 6.55 -17.47 7.40
C SER A 138 6.60 -16.56 8.61
N SER A 139 7.78 -16.45 9.23
CA SER A 139 8.01 -15.61 10.41
C SER A 139 7.61 -14.15 10.17
N LEU A 140 7.93 -13.61 9.00
CA LEU A 140 7.60 -12.23 8.63
C LEU A 140 6.09 -12.01 8.47
N GLN A 141 5.38 -12.91 7.79
CA GLN A 141 3.91 -12.82 7.67
C GLN A 141 3.24 -12.88 9.06
N HIS A 142 3.70 -13.76 9.95
CA HIS A 142 3.18 -13.87 11.31
C HIS A 142 3.47 -12.61 12.15
N ASN A 143 4.70 -12.09 12.10
CA ASN A 143 5.07 -10.85 12.79
C ASN A 143 4.21 -9.65 12.37
N LEU A 144 3.84 -9.58 11.08
CA LEU A 144 2.94 -8.53 10.57
C LEU A 144 1.51 -8.66 11.12
N ILE A 145 1.06 -9.85 11.52
CA ILE A 145 -0.26 -10.06 12.12
C ILE A 145 -0.25 -9.69 13.61
N GLU A 146 0.78 -10.11 14.35
CA GLU A 146 0.87 -10.00 15.81
C GLU A 146 1.11 -8.59 16.35
N GLN A 147 1.57 -7.65 15.50
CA GLN A 147 1.80 -6.26 15.93
C GLN A 147 0.48 -5.56 16.27
N ASN A 148 0.14 -5.54 17.57
CA ASN A 148 -0.95 -4.74 18.11
C ASN A 148 -0.70 -3.26 17.87
N VAL A 149 -1.67 -2.59 17.25
CA VAL A 149 -1.67 -1.15 17.12
C VAL A 149 -1.94 -0.54 18.49
N GLY A 150 -1.03 0.32 18.97
CA GLY A 150 -1.11 0.89 20.32
C GLY A 150 -2.47 1.53 20.60
N SER A 151 -3.00 1.30 21.82
CA SER A 151 -4.31 1.83 22.24
C SER A 151 -4.40 3.35 22.13
N GLU A 152 -3.27 4.04 22.32
CA GLU A 152 -3.12 5.49 22.35
C GLU A 152 -3.18 6.18 20.97
N LEU A 153 -3.18 5.44 19.86
CA LEU A 153 -3.21 6.05 18.53
C LEU A 153 -4.62 6.54 18.17
N ASP A 154 -4.70 7.65 17.44
CA ASP A 154 -5.96 8.12 16.88
C ASP A 154 -6.45 7.20 15.74
N GLU A 155 -7.71 7.38 15.34
CA GLU A 155 -8.33 6.56 14.31
C GLU A 155 -7.60 6.66 12.95
N SER A 156 -7.16 7.86 12.56
CA SER A 156 -6.46 8.09 11.29
C SER A 156 -5.11 7.38 11.24
N GLN A 157 -4.35 7.44 12.33
CA GLN A 157 -3.08 6.75 12.51
C GLN A 157 -3.26 5.23 12.48
N LYS A 158 -4.30 4.72 13.16
CA LYS A 158 -4.63 3.28 13.17
C LYS A 158 -4.93 2.79 11.76
N VAL A 159 -5.73 3.53 11.00
CA VAL A 159 -6.10 3.18 9.62
C VAL A 159 -4.87 3.15 8.70
N ASP A 160 -3.99 4.14 8.74
CA ASP A 160 -2.78 4.14 7.91
C ASP A 160 -1.84 2.98 8.25
N LEU A 161 -1.63 2.69 9.53
CA LEU A 161 -0.79 1.57 9.96
C LEU A 161 -1.37 0.22 9.53
N LEU A 162 -2.66 -0.02 9.77
CA LEU A 162 -3.30 -1.27 9.40
C LEU A 162 -3.33 -1.48 7.89
N THR A 163 -3.61 -0.42 7.12
CA THR A 163 -3.61 -0.49 5.65
C THR A 163 -2.20 -0.72 5.11
N THR A 164 -1.20 -0.01 5.62
CA THR A 164 0.20 -0.18 5.24
C THR A 164 0.70 -1.58 5.55
N ARG A 165 0.34 -2.11 6.72
CA ARG A 165 0.67 -3.49 7.13
C ARG A 165 0.08 -4.52 6.17
N ASN A 166 -1.21 -4.40 5.85
CA ASN A 166 -1.86 -5.30 4.90
C ASN A 166 -1.28 -5.18 3.48
N TRP A 167 -0.89 -3.97 3.05
CA TRP A 167 -0.18 -3.78 1.78
C TRP A 167 1.18 -4.50 1.76
N ILE A 168 1.97 -4.41 2.83
CA ILE A 168 3.24 -5.15 2.94
C ILE A 168 2.99 -6.66 2.92
N ARG A 169 1.93 -7.15 3.58
CA ARG A 169 1.54 -8.57 3.51
C ARG A 169 1.19 -9.03 2.09
N ILE A 170 0.55 -8.17 1.29
CA ILE A 170 0.30 -8.42 -0.14
C ILE A 170 1.61 -8.49 -0.93
N LEU A 171 2.53 -7.54 -0.74
CA LEU A 171 3.84 -7.58 -1.40
C LEU A 171 4.61 -8.86 -1.05
N LEU A 172 4.60 -9.24 0.22
CA LEU A 172 5.24 -10.48 0.68
C LEU A 172 4.56 -11.72 0.09
N TRP A 173 3.24 -11.71 -0.06
CA TRP A 173 2.52 -12.80 -0.75
C TRP A 173 2.90 -12.90 -2.23
N GLN A 174 3.02 -11.77 -2.93
CA GLN A 174 3.47 -11.74 -4.33
C GLN A 174 4.88 -12.32 -4.48
N TYR A 175 5.78 -12.01 -3.54
CA TYR A 175 7.07 -12.68 -3.46
C TYR A 175 6.91 -14.18 -3.19
N THR A 176 6.03 -14.57 -2.25
CA THR A 176 5.83 -15.99 -1.93
C THR A 176 5.39 -16.80 -3.15
N ILE A 177 4.40 -16.35 -3.91
CA ILE A 177 3.90 -17.09 -5.08
C ILE A 177 4.93 -17.19 -6.21
N ALA A 178 5.86 -16.24 -6.31
CA ALA A 178 6.92 -16.25 -7.31
C ALA A 178 8.07 -17.22 -6.96
N HIS A 179 8.30 -17.47 -5.66
CA HIS A 179 9.48 -18.19 -5.18
C HIS A 179 9.18 -19.53 -4.50
N PHE A 180 7.94 -19.76 -4.05
CA PHE A 180 7.56 -20.95 -3.30
C PHE A 180 6.22 -21.52 -3.77
N SER A 181 6.01 -22.81 -3.50
CA SER A 181 4.71 -23.43 -3.75
C SER A 181 3.67 -22.92 -2.75
N VAL A 182 2.55 -22.44 -3.26
CA VAL A 182 1.36 -22.06 -2.49
C VAL A 182 0.24 -23.07 -2.65
N SER A 183 -0.67 -23.14 -1.66
CA SER A 183 -1.77 -24.11 -1.64
C SER A 183 -3.08 -23.49 -1.16
N CYS A 184 -4.20 -24.01 -1.68
CA CYS A 184 -5.55 -23.73 -1.18
C CYS A 184 -5.81 -24.29 0.24
N HIS A 185 -4.99 -25.26 0.66
CA HIS A 185 -5.08 -25.95 1.97
C HIS A 185 -3.77 -25.85 2.75
N ALA A 186 -3.05 -24.73 2.58
CA ALA A 186 -1.80 -24.49 3.29
C ALA A 186 -2.04 -24.50 4.81
N GLN A 187 -1.18 -25.20 5.55
CA GLN A 187 -1.20 -25.20 7.03
C GLN A 187 -0.72 -23.85 7.58
N ASP A 188 0.26 -23.26 6.90
CA ASP A 188 0.76 -21.92 7.18
C ASP A 188 0.12 -20.93 6.20
N GLN A 189 -0.56 -19.91 6.75
CA GLN A 189 -1.21 -18.87 5.95
C GLN A 189 -0.25 -18.07 5.08
N ALA A 190 1.04 -18.00 5.45
CA ALA A 190 2.06 -17.33 4.65
C ALA A 190 2.21 -17.94 3.24
N PHE A 191 1.85 -19.21 3.07
CA PHE A 191 1.88 -19.96 1.80
C PHE A 191 0.48 -20.30 1.27
N SER A 192 -0.55 -19.63 1.78
CA SER A 192 -1.92 -19.81 1.29
C SER A 192 -2.14 -19.08 -0.04
N ALA A 193 -2.73 -19.78 -1.01
CA ALA A 193 -3.20 -19.17 -2.25
C ALA A 193 -4.34 -18.16 -2.00
N PHE A 194 -5.03 -18.26 -0.86
CA PHE A 194 -6.16 -17.41 -0.49
C PHE A 194 -5.80 -16.26 0.44
N LEU A 195 -4.52 -16.04 0.74
CA LEU A 195 -4.09 -14.98 1.66
C LEU A 195 -4.60 -13.57 1.26
N PRO A 196 -4.60 -13.16 -0.04
CA PRO A 196 -5.18 -11.86 -0.43
C PRO A 196 -6.66 -11.72 -0.09
N ALA A 197 -7.45 -12.79 -0.18
CA ALA A 197 -8.86 -12.77 0.19
C ALA A 197 -9.06 -12.61 1.70
N THR A 198 -8.24 -13.27 2.54
CA THR A 198 -8.22 -13.01 3.98
C THR A 198 -7.85 -11.55 4.28
N ILE A 199 -6.79 -11.03 3.65
CA ILE A 199 -6.34 -9.65 3.84
C ILE A 199 -7.44 -8.64 3.46
N ALA A 200 -8.11 -8.86 2.33
CA ALA A 200 -9.21 -8.01 1.87
C ALA A 200 -10.38 -7.99 2.87
N HIS A 201 -10.79 -9.17 3.36
CA HIS A 201 -11.85 -9.28 4.35
C HIS A 201 -11.50 -8.60 5.67
N ASP A 202 -10.27 -8.81 6.16
CA ASP A 202 -9.76 -8.16 7.38
C ASP A 202 -9.74 -6.63 7.20
N MET A 203 -9.31 -6.15 6.03
CA MET A 203 -9.25 -4.71 5.74
C MET A 203 -10.65 -4.08 5.70
N LEU A 204 -11.62 -4.73 5.05
CA LEU A 204 -13.01 -4.26 5.03
C LEU A 204 -13.60 -4.22 6.44
N SER A 205 -13.29 -5.22 7.28
CA SER A 205 -13.71 -5.25 8.68
C SER A 205 -13.14 -4.09 9.53
N VAL A 206 -12.00 -3.52 9.12
CA VAL A 206 -11.42 -2.31 9.71
C VAL A 206 -12.12 -1.07 9.14
N LEU A 207 -12.27 -0.99 7.82
CA LEU A 207 -12.86 0.18 7.13
C LEU A 207 -14.31 0.42 7.51
N ASP A 208 -15.09 -0.64 7.79
CA ASP A 208 -16.48 -0.56 8.23
C ASP A 208 -16.63 0.10 9.63
N LYS A 209 -15.56 0.11 10.43
CA LYS A 209 -15.57 0.59 11.82
C LYS A 209 -15.01 2.00 12.00
N VAL A 210 -14.49 2.62 10.94
CA VAL A 210 -13.77 3.90 11.04
C VAL A 210 -14.49 5.01 10.27
N SER A 211 -14.31 6.25 10.72
CA SER A 211 -14.84 7.40 9.98
C SER A 211 -14.09 7.60 8.67
N TRP A 212 -14.80 8.00 7.62
CA TRP A 212 -14.20 8.42 6.36
C TRP A 212 -13.17 9.57 6.54
N LYS A 213 -13.40 10.44 7.52
CA LYS A 213 -12.47 11.53 7.88
C LYS A 213 -11.09 11.04 8.33
N SER A 214 -10.98 9.78 8.75
CA SER A 214 -9.74 9.12 9.17
C SER A 214 -9.03 8.41 8.03
N VAL A 215 -9.71 8.18 6.90
CA VAL A 215 -9.14 7.57 5.69
C VAL A 215 -8.63 8.67 4.74
N GLN A 216 -9.43 9.72 4.55
CA GLN A 216 -9.18 10.80 3.58
C GLN A 216 -7.81 11.50 3.68
N PRO A 217 -7.23 11.78 4.88
CA PRO A 217 -5.99 12.54 4.99
C PRO A 217 -4.76 11.91 4.31
N HIS A 218 -4.81 10.60 4.07
CA HIS A 218 -3.68 9.82 3.55
C HIS A 218 -3.58 9.85 2.02
N GLY A 219 -4.65 10.31 1.33
CA GLY A 219 -4.68 10.58 -0.11
C GLY A 219 -4.23 9.40 -0.98
N TYR A 220 -3.44 9.70 -2.02
CA TYR A 220 -2.92 8.75 -3.02
C TYR A 220 -2.27 7.50 -2.39
N GLY A 221 -1.54 7.66 -1.28
CA GLY A 221 -0.86 6.56 -0.62
C GLY A 221 -1.80 5.55 0.04
N MET A 222 -3.03 5.94 0.36
CA MET A 222 -4.09 5.06 0.87
C MET A 222 -4.78 4.33 -0.27
N GLU A 223 -5.15 5.09 -1.30
CA GLU A 223 -5.79 4.59 -2.51
C GLU A 223 -4.97 3.48 -3.17
N LEU A 224 -3.67 3.72 -3.36
CA LEU A 224 -2.73 2.76 -3.90
C LEU A 224 -2.75 1.43 -3.14
N LYS A 225 -2.72 1.49 -1.79
CA LYS A 225 -2.65 0.30 -0.95
C LYS A 225 -3.93 -0.52 -1.04
N ILE A 226 -5.08 0.14 -1.04
CA ILE A 226 -6.39 -0.51 -1.19
C ILE A 226 -6.53 -1.12 -2.59
N PHE A 227 -6.08 -0.40 -3.62
CA PHE A 227 -6.03 -0.90 -4.99
C PHE A 227 -5.22 -2.18 -5.07
N ARG A 228 -4.02 -2.22 -4.50
CA ARG A 228 -3.18 -3.42 -4.49
C ARG A 228 -3.85 -4.63 -3.81
N MET A 229 -4.65 -4.41 -2.77
CA MET A 229 -5.42 -5.49 -2.13
C MET A 229 -6.54 -5.99 -3.05
N ALA A 230 -7.30 -5.09 -3.68
CA ALA A 230 -8.37 -5.43 -4.61
C ALA A 230 -7.83 -6.15 -5.85
N ASP A 231 -6.74 -5.65 -6.40
CA ASP A 231 -6.03 -6.19 -7.58
C ASP A 231 -5.52 -7.61 -7.32
N SER A 232 -4.93 -7.85 -6.14
CA SER A 232 -4.48 -9.18 -5.73
C SER A 232 -5.63 -10.14 -5.40
N LEU A 233 -6.75 -9.63 -4.88
CA LEU A 233 -7.97 -10.42 -4.67
C LEU A 233 -8.58 -10.87 -6.00
N LEU A 234 -8.56 -9.99 -7.01
CA LEU A 234 -8.98 -10.32 -8.36
C LEU A 234 -8.15 -11.48 -8.93
N ASP A 235 -6.81 -11.45 -8.75
CA ASP A 235 -5.94 -12.55 -9.18
C ASP A 235 -6.31 -13.89 -8.51
N VAL A 236 -6.68 -13.86 -7.22
CA VAL A 236 -7.15 -15.05 -6.51
C VAL A 236 -8.46 -15.57 -7.10
N LEU A 237 -9.43 -14.70 -7.36
CA LEU A 237 -10.72 -15.07 -7.95
C LEU A 237 -10.57 -15.69 -9.35
N LEU A 238 -9.59 -15.25 -10.12
CA LEU A 238 -9.27 -15.76 -11.45
C LEU A 238 -8.57 -17.13 -11.42
N CYS A 239 -7.72 -17.36 -10.43
CA CYS A 239 -6.90 -18.57 -10.36
C CYS A 239 -7.53 -19.69 -9.50
N ALA A 240 -8.52 -19.39 -8.66
CA ALA A 240 -9.04 -20.33 -7.68
C ALA A 240 -9.87 -21.46 -8.32
N PRO A 241 -9.62 -22.74 -7.96
CA PRO A 241 -10.44 -23.85 -8.42
C PRO A 241 -11.84 -23.79 -7.79
N VAL A 242 -12.87 -23.88 -8.63
CA VAL A 242 -14.27 -23.95 -8.19
C VAL A 242 -14.58 -25.37 -7.71
N SER A 243 -14.63 -25.54 -6.39
CA SER A 243 -15.05 -26.79 -5.73
C SER A 243 -16.19 -26.52 -4.74
N ALA A 244 -16.90 -27.57 -4.31
CA ALA A 244 -18.00 -27.42 -3.36
C ALA A 244 -17.55 -26.77 -2.03
N GLY A 245 -16.31 -27.05 -1.59
CA GLY A 245 -15.74 -26.47 -0.37
C GLY A 245 -15.28 -25.01 -0.52
N THR A 246 -14.89 -24.58 -1.72
CA THR A 246 -14.40 -23.21 -1.97
C THR A 246 -15.48 -22.25 -2.45
N ARG A 247 -16.65 -22.75 -2.90
CA ARG A 247 -17.70 -21.93 -3.52
C ARG A 247 -18.16 -20.76 -2.64
N ARG A 248 -18.51 -21.01 -1.37
CA ARG A 248 -18.97 -19.95 -0.46
C ARG A 248 -17.89 -18.88 -0.26
N PHE A 249 -16.66 -19.32 -0.01
CA PHE A 249 -15.52 -18.43 0.17
C PHE A 249 -15.26 -17.53 -1.05
N LEU A 250 -15.42 -18.07 -2.27
CA LEU A 250 -15.28 -17.30 -3.50
C LEU A 250 -16.42 -16.30 -3.71
N THR A 251 -17.64 -16.63 -3.28
CA THR A 251 -18.75 -15.67 -3.25
C THR A 251 -18.44 -14.51 -2.30
N ASP A 252 -18.04 -14.80 -1.06
CA ASP A 252 -17.68 -13.80 -0.05
C ASP A 252 -16.49 -12.93 -0.52
N SER A 253 -15.53 -13.54 -1.24
CA SER A 253 -14.39 -12.86 -1.86
C SER A 253 -14.81 -11.92 -2.99
N ARG A 254 -15.82 -12.29 -3.79
CA ARG A 254 -16.37 -11.42 -4.85
C ARG A 254 -17.06 -10.21 -4.25
N GLU A 255 -17.86 -10.39 -3.20
CA GLU A 255 -18.48 -9.28 -2.47
C GLU A 255 -17.42 -8.36 -1.86
N SER A 256 -16.34 -8.93 -1.34
CA SER A 256 -15.19 -8.17 -0.83
C SER A 256 -14.51 -7.34 -1.93
N LEU A 257 -14.35 -7.89 -3.14
CA LEU A 257 -13.79 -7.16 -4.28
C LEU A 257 -14.66 -5.94 -4.63
N HIS A 258 -15.98 -6.12 -4.73
CA HIS A 258 -16.89 -5.01 -4.99
C HIS A 258 -16.88 -3.97 -3.87
N SER A 259 -16.75 -4.40 -2.61
CA SER A 259 -16.67 -3.48 -1.47
C SER A 259 -15.38 -2.65 -1.52
N LEU A 260 -14.24 -3.26 -1.86
CA LEU A 260 -12.98 -2.52 -2.03
C LEU A 260 -13.02 -1.57 -3.22
N GLU A 261 -13.67 -1.94 -4.32
CA GLU A 261 -13.90 -1.05 -5.46
C GLU A 261 -14.72 0.18 -5.05
N ASN A 262 -15.80 -0.01 -4.29
CA ASN A 262 -16.56 1.10 -3.72
C ASN A 262 -15.71 1.97 -2.78
N VAL A 263 -14.85 1.38 -1.97
CA VAL A 263 -13.91 2.16 -1.14
C VAL A 263 -13.01 3.02 -2.02
N LEU A 264 -12.47 2.51 -3.12
CA LEU A 264 -11.63 3.28 -4.04
C LEU A 264 -12.35 4.47 -4.67
N VAL A 265 -13.65 4.34 -4.99
CA VAL A 265 -14.48 5.48 -5.44
C VAL A 265 -14.46 6.60 -4.41
N HIS A 266 -14.52 6.27 -3.12
CA HIS A 266 -14.49 7.26 -2.05
C HIS A 266 -13.08 7.84 -1.86
N VAL A 267 -12.02 7.02 -1.87
CA VAL A 267 -10.63 7.47 -1.58
C VAL A 267 -10.09 8.34 -2.71
N GLY A 268 -10.12 7.83 -3.94
CA GLY A 268 -9.49 8.45 -5.11
C GLY A 268 -10.44 9.30 -5.96
N GLY A 269 -11.76 9.17 -5.73
CA GLY A 269 -12.77 9.78 -6.58
C GLY A 269 -13.06 8.96 -7.84
N THR A 270 -14.04 9.43 -8.63
CA THR A 270 -14.49 8.74 -9.86
C THR A 270 -13.47 8.77 -11.00
N GLU A 271 -12.58 9.77 -11.00
CA GLU A 271 -11.55 9.98 -12.03
C GLU A 271 -10.21 9.29 -11.68
N SER A 272 -10.19 8.48 -10.62
CA SER A 272 -9.00 7.75 -10.19
C SER A 272 -8.49 6.80 -11.28
N GLN A 273 -7.17 6.85 -11.53
CA GLN A 273 -6.51 5.90 -12.44
C GLN A 273 -6.50 4.47 -11.86
N PHE A 274 -6.30 4.32 -10.55
CA PHE A 274 -6.34 3.00 -9.90
C PHE A 274 -7.72 2.35 -10.02
N LEU A 275 -8.78 3.14 -9.82
CA LEU A 275 -10.15 2.69 -9.99
C LEU A 275 -10.42 2.28 -11.45
N ALA A 276 -9.97 3.07 -12.42
CA ALA A 276 -10.12 2.76 -13.84
C ALA A 276 -9.40 1.45 -14.21
N ILE A 277 -8.17 1.26 -13.74
CA ILE A 277 -7.40 0.02 -13.94
C ILE A 277 -8.16 -1.17 -13.36
N LEU A 278 -8.61 -1.09 -12.10
CA LEU A 278 -9.32 -2.19 -11.45
C LEU A 278 -10.61 -2.55 -12.21
N ARG A 279 -11.43 -1.55 -12.56
CA ARG A 279 -12.70 -1.76 -13.28
C ARG A 279 -12.48 -2.40 -14.66
N ASN A 280 -11.46 -1.96 -15.39
CA ASN A 280 -11.12 -2.56 -16.68
C ASN A 280 -10.75 -4.04 -16.51
N ARG A 281 -9.87 -4.37 -15.56
CA ARG A 281 -9.50 -5.77 -15.27
C ARG A 281 -10.71 -6.61 -14.84
N MET A 282 -11.60 -6.05 -14.02
CA MET A 282 -12.84 -6.70 -13.59
C MET A 282 -13.77 -7.01 -14.77
N LEU A 283 -13.92 -6.07 -15.71
CA LEU A 283 -14.70 -6.27 -16.93
C LEU A 283 -14.12 -7.37 -17.83
N GLU A 284 -12.81 -7.32 -18.09
CA GLU A 284 -12.09 -8.35 -18.86
C GLU A 284 -12.24 -9.75 -18.23
N SER A 285 -12.38 -9.79 -16.91
CA SER A 285 -12.52 -11.02 -16.11
C SER A 285 -13.96 -11.53 -15.97
N GLN A 286 -14.95 -10.89 -16.61
CA GLN A 286 -16.38 -11.19 -16.45
C GLN A 286 -16.87 -11.06 -14.99
N LEU A 287 -16.26 -10.13 -14.25
CA LEU A 287 -16.62 -9.75 -12.88
C LEU A 287 -17.06 -8.28 -12.84
N PRO A 288 -18.04 -7.85 -13.67
CA PRO A 288 -18.35 -6.43 -13.84
C PRO A 288 -18.76 -5.79 -12.50
N PRO A 289 -18.42 -4.51 -12.26
CA PRO A 289 -18.97 -3.74 -11.14
C PRO A 289 -20.50 -3.88 -11.04
N PRO A 290 -21.11 -3.79 -9.84
CA PRO A 290 -22.54 -4.05 -9.67
C PRO A 290 -23.42 -3.11 -10.52
N HIS A 291 -22.94 -1.89 -10.78
CA HIS A 291 -23.66 -0.87 -11.55
C HIS A 291 -23.53 -1.04 -13.08
N THR A 292 -22.52 -1.76 -13.59
CA THR A 292 -22.36 -1.98 -15.04
C THR A 292 -23.42 -2.92 -15.62
N LEU A 293 -23.90 -3.89 -14.83
CA LEU A 293 -25.01 -4.76 -15.25
C LEU A 293 -26.31 -3.98 -15.51
N TRP A 294 -26.54 -2.88 -14.77
CA TRP A 294 -27.73 -2.05 -14.94
C TRP A 294 -27.71 -1.27 -16.25
N ASN A 295 -26.55 -0.74 -16.64
CA ASN A 295 -26.40 0.01 -17.89
C ASN A 295 -26.43 -0.91 -19.12
N ASP A 296 -25.82 -2.10 -19.05
CA ASP A 296 -25.88 -3.07 -20.15
C ASP A 296 -27.29 -3.65 -20.35
N MET A 297 -28.07 -3.84 -19.28
CA MET A 297 -29.49 -4.22 -19.40
C MET A 297 -30.36 -3.11 -20.02
N GLN A 298 -30.03 -1.83 -19.80
CA GLN A 298 -30.75 -0.72 -20.42
C GLN A 298 -30.41 -0.54 -21.92
N ILE A 299 -29.17 -0.83 -22.33
CA ILE A 299 -28.76 -0.77 -23.74
C ILE A 299 -29.29 -1.98 -24.53
N SER A 300 -29.49 -3.12 -23.86
CA SER A 300 -30.00 -4.37 -24.47
C SER A 300 -31.54 -4.43 -24.57
N SER A 301 -32.26 -3.43 -24.07
CA SER A 301 -33.72 -3.37 -24.10
C SER A 301 -34.22 -2.80 -25.44
N PRO A 302 -35.03 -3.51 -26.23
CA PRO A 302 -35.45 -3.09 -27.57
C PRO A 302 -36.49 -1.95 -27.60
N GLN A 303 -36.54 -1.07 -26.60
CA GLN A 303 -37.56 -0.01 -26.48
C GLN A 303 -37.09 1.41 -26.76
N TYR A 304 -35.85 1.65 -27.20
CA TYR A 304 -35.43 2.99 -27.61
C TYR A 304 -35.68 3.23 -29.11
N ARG A 305 -36.88 3.72 -29.46
CA ARG A 305 -37.08 4.47 -30.72
C ARG A 305 -36.81 5.96 -30.47
N PRO A 306 -35.88 6.60 -31.20
CA PRO A 306 -35.75 8.05 -31.14
C PRO A 306 -37.04 8.68 -31.69
N LYS A 307 -37.63 9.65 -30.97
CA LYS A 307 -38.72 10.46 -31.50
C LYS A 307 -38.15 11.38 -32.60
N GLU A 308 -38.56 11.12 -33.84
CA GLU A 308 -38.38 12.05 -34.95
C GLU A 308 -39.09 13.38 -34.64
N GLY A 309 -38.39 14.48 -34.91
CA GLY A 309 -38.86 15.83 -34.63
C GLY A 309 -40.03 16.25 -35.52
N THR A 310 -41.08 16.75 -34.90
CA THR A 310 -42.11 17.55 -35.56
C THR A 310 -41.68 19.02 -35.58
N LYS A 311 -41.30 19.50 -36.76
CA LYS A 311 -41.36 20.92 -37.11
C LYS A 311 -42.83 21.35 -37.07
N SER A 312 -43.16 22.42 -36.35
CA SER A 312 -44.40 23.17 -36.59
C SER A 312 -44.06 24.58 -37.05
N THR A 313 -44.41 24.83 -38.31
CA THR A 313 -44.72 26.13 -38.88
C THR A 313 -45.85 26.81 -38.10
N GLY A 314 -45.71 28.11 -37.87
CA GLY A 314 -46.72 28.98 -37.23
C GLY A 314 -46.05 30.23 -36.69
#